data_AF-A0A931DFF3-F1
#
_entry.id   AF-A0A931DFF3-F1
#
_cell.length_a   1.000
_cell.length_b   1.000
_cell.length_c   1.000
_cell.angle_alpha   90.00
_cell.angle_beta   90.00
_cell.angle_gamma   90.00
#
_symmetry.space_group_name_H-M   'P 1'
#
loop_
_entity.id
_entity.type
_entity.pdbx_description
1 polymer ?
#
loop_
_entity_poly.entity_id
_entity_poly.type
_entity_poly.pdbx_seq_one_letter_code
_entity_poly.pdbx_strand_id
1 'polypeptide(L)' 'MTSAEFDSISWRKGSRCAANGTCVEIAAMGTVRAIAARDAKHGDASPVLLFSVREWRAFTDRVKQGDLDASL' A
#
# COMPACT_ATOMS: atom_id res chain seq x y z
N MET A 1 -4.00 -13.97 6.92
CA MET A 1 -4.93 -13.42 5.92
C MET A 1 -4.83 -14.25 4.66
N THR A 2 -5.94 -14.51 3.98
CA THR A 2 -5.99 -15.32 2.75
C THR A 2 -6.09 -14.41 1.53
N SER A 3 -5.70 -14.89 0.35
CA SER A 3 -5.82 -14.12 -0.90
C SER A 3 -7.25 -13.62 -1.13
N ALA A 4 -8.26 -14.42 -0.79
CA ALA A 4 -9.68 -14.09 -0.95
C ALA A 4 -10.12 -12.84 -0.15
N GLU A 5 -9.45 -12.52 0.96
CA GLU A 5 -9.74 -11.29 1.71
C GLU A 5 -9.31 -10.04 0.93
N PHE A 6 -8.29 -10.15 0.07
CA PHE A 6 -7.76 -9.04 -0.73
C PHE A 6 -8.43 -8.89 -2.10
N ASP A 7 -9.10 -9.94 -2.59
CA ASP A 7 -9.87 -9.88 -3.83
C ASP A 7 -11.15 -9.04 -3.68
N SER A 8 -11.67 -8.92 -2.45
CA SER A 8 -12.92 -8.20 -2.15
C SER A 8 -12.75 -6.74 -1.76
N ILE A 9 -11.51 -6.24 -1.67
CA ILE A 9 -11.22 -4.86 -1.26
C ILE A 9 -10.92 -3.95 -2.45
N SER A 10 -11.33 -2.69 -2.34
CA SER A 10 -11.15 -1.71 -3.41
C SER A 10 -9.75 -1.12 -3.42
N TRP A 11 -8.88 -1.70 -4.24
CA TRP A 11 -7.53 -1.20 -4.51
C TRP A 11 -7.56 0.14 -5.25
N ARG A 12 -6.70 1.06 -4.82
CA ARG A 12 -6.53 2.39 -5.41
C ARG A 12 -5.06 2.63 -5.71
N LYS A 13 -4.79 2.99 -6.97
CA LYS A 13 -3.48 3.37 -7.47
C LYS A 13 -3.21 4.85 -7.20
N GLY A 14 -1.97 5.19 -6.87
CA GLY A 14 -1.57 6.59 -6.69
C GLY A 14 -1.73 7.42 -7.98
N SER A 15 -2.14 8.68 -7.87
CA SER A 15 -2.37 9.57 -9.02
C SER A 15 -1.10 9.91 -9.82
N ARG A 16 0.08 9.75 -9.22
CA ARG A 16 1.39 9.92 -9.86
C ARG A 16 1.95 8.64 -10.47
N CYS A 17 1.12 7.60 -10.58
CA CYS A 17 1.52 6.36 -11.24
C CYS A 17 1.72 6.61 -12.74
N ALA A 18 2.96 6.48 -13.20
CA ALA A 18 3.30 6.58 -14.62
C ALA A 18 3.08 5.24 -15.35
N ALA A 19 3.10 5.26 -16.68
CA ALA A 19 2.85 4.10 -17.53
C ALA A 19 3.89 2.96 -17.39
N ASN A 20 4.99 3.19 -16.68
CA ASN A 20 6.06 2.21 -16.46
C ASN A 20 5.74 1.15 -15.38
N GLY A 21 4.58 1.24 -14.72
CA GLY A 21 4.09 0.18 -13.82
C GLY A 21 4.77 0.10 -12.46
N THR A 22 5.61 1.06 -12.09
CA THR A 22 6.28 1.12 -10.78
C THR A 22 5.42 1.86 -9.76
N CYS A 23 4.25 1.31 -9.44
CA CYS A 23 3.24 2.01 -8.67
C CYS A 23 2.83 1.22 -7.43
N VAL A 24 2.44 1.96 -6.39
CA VAL A 24 1.86 1.37 -5.19
C VAL A 24 0.33 1.42 -5.29
N GLU A 25 -0.31 0.31 -4.96
CA GLU A 25 -1.75 0.22 -4.74
C GLU A 25 -2.03 0.12 -3.24
N ILE A 26 -3.08 0.83 -2.80
CA ILE A 26 -3.53 0.81 -1.41
C ILE A 26 -5.02 0.51 -1.31
N ALA A 27 -5.44 -0.13 -0.23
CA ALA A 27 -6.84 -0.38 0.07
C ALA A 27 -7.13 -0.23 1.56
N ALA A 28 -8.26 0.39 1.90
CA ALA A 28 -8.75 0.45 3.28
C ALA A 28 -9.59 -0.79 3.58
N MET A 29 -9.22 -1.54 4.61
CA MET A 29 -9.94 -2.74 5.06
C MET A 29 -10.79 -2.40 6.28
N GLY A 30 -12.05 -2.02 6.06
CA GLY A 30 -12.95 -1.53 7.11
C GLY A 30 -13.26 -2.57 8.19
N THR A 31 -13.32 -3.85 7.83
CA THR A 31 -13.63 -4.97 8.74
C THR A 31 -12.58 -5.17 9.82
N VAL A 32 -11.29 -5.02 9.46
CA VAL A 32 -10.15 -5.24 10.35
C VAL A 32 -9.42 -3.95 10.73
N ARG A 33 -9.94 -2.79 10.31
CA ARG A 33 -9.35 -1.45 10.52
C ARG A 33 -7.86 -1.38 10.13
N ALA A 34 -7.54 -1.91 8.96
CA ALA A 34 -6.18 -1.93 8.41
C ALA A 34 -6.10 -1.18 7.07
N ILE A 35 -4.87 -0.82 6.70
CA ILE A 35 -4.50 -0.36 5.37
C ILE A 35 -3.63 -1.42 4.73
N ALA A 36 -4.05 -1.94 3.59
CA ALA A 36 -3.28 -2.85 2.77
C ALA A 36 -2.51 -2.05 1.71
N ALA A 37 -1.26 -2.44 1.45
CA ALA A 37 -0.44 -1.88 0.39
C ALA A 37 0.27 -3.00 -0.40
N ARG A 38 0.34 -2.86 -1.72
CA ARG A 38 1.04 -3.81 -2.60
C ARG A 38 1.73 -3.10 -3.76
N ASP A 39 2.74 -3.76 -4.34
CA ASP A 39 3.32 -3.33 -5.62
C ASP A 39 2.37 -3.70 -6.76
N ALA A 40 1.86 -2.69 -7.46
CA ALA A 40 0.93 -2.83 -8.56
C ALA A 40 1.52 -3.60 -9.74
N LYS A 41 2.85 -3.62 -9.90
CA LYS A 41 3.54 -4.37 -10.95
C LYS A 41 3.25 -5.87 -10.88
N HIS A 42 3.07 -6.38 -9.67
CA HIS A 42 2.86 -7.80 -9.41
C HIS A 42 1.38 -8.18 -9.29
N GLY A 43 0.46 -7.19 -9.30
CA GLY A 43 -0.98 -7.43 -9.24
C GLY A 43 -1.38 -8.35 -8.08
N ASP A 44 -2.16 -9.38 -8.37
CA ASP A 44 -2.66 -10.32 -7.35
C ASP A 44 -1.58 -11.27 -6.81
N ALA A 45 -0.47 -11.43 -7.54
CA ALA A 45 0.70 -12.17 -7.06
C ALA A 45 1.58 -11.33 -6.11
N SER A 46 1.28 -10.04 -5.94
CA SER A 46 2.05 -9.13 -5.09
C SER A 46 1.85 -9.46 -3.61
N PRO A 47 2.93 -9.60 -2.82
CA PRO A 47 2.81 -9.66 -1.37
C PRO A 47 2.08 -8.42 -0.84
N VAL A 48 1.11 -8.63 0.05
CA VAL A 48 0.35 -7.54 0.68
C VAL A 48 0.96 -7.20 2.03
N LEU A 49 1.39 -5.96 2.18
CA LEU A 49 1.78 -5.38 3.46
C LEU A 49 0.55 -4.81 4.15
N LEU A 50 0.44 -5.02 5.45
CA LEU A 50 -0.68 -4.56 6.26
C LEU A 50 -0.19 -3.64 7.36
N PHE A 51 -0.89 -2.53 7.50
CA PHE A 51 -0.63 -1.53 8.51
C PHE A 51 -1.91 -1.30 9.31
N SER A 52 -1.78 -1.08 10.62
CA SER A 52 -2.82 -0.37 11.34
C SER A 52 -2.96 1.05 10.78
N VAL A 53 -4.11 1.69 11.02
CA VAL A 53 -4.32 3.10 10.63
C VAL A 53 -3.25 4.02 11.25
N ARG A 54 -2.78 3.71 12.47
CA ARG A 54 -1.75 4.50 13.17
C ARG A 54 -0.39 4.34 12.50
N GLU A 55 0.01 3.11 12.20
CA GLU A 55 1.29 2.83 11.53
C GLU A 55 1.32 3.44 10.13
N TRP A 56 0.21 3.34 9.38
CA TRP A 56 0.12 3.94 8.06
C TRP A 56 0.34 5.46 8.09
N ARG A 57 -0.31 6.16 9.03
CA ARG A 57 -0.12 7.61 9.21
C ARG A 57 1.34 7.93 9.52
N ALA A 58 1.90 7.31 10.55
CA ALA A 58 3.28 7.53 10.96
C ALA A 58 4.29 7.23 9.84
N PHE A 59 4.09 6.14 9.10
CA PHE A 59 4.88 5.79 7.93
C PHE A 59 4.81 6.90 6.87
N THR A 60 3.61 7.31 6.45
CA THR A 60 3.45 8.33 5.40
C THR A 60 3.98 9.70 5.83
N ASP A 61 3.94 10.04 7.11
CA ASP A 61 4.48 11.31 7.60
C ASP A 61 6.02 11.30 7.53
N ARG A 62 6.66 10.19 7.92
CA ARG A 62 8.11 10.01 7.77
C ARG A 62 8.56 9.99 6.30
N VAL A 63 7.79 9.36 5.41
CA VAL A 63 8.05 9.41 3.96
C VAL A 63 8.02 10.86 3.46
N LYS A 64 7.03 11.66 3.85
CA LYS A 64 6.95 13.08 3.43
C LYS A 64 8.09 13.94 3.99
N GLN A 65 8.65 13.55 5.14
CA GLN A 65 9.79 14.22 5.76
C GLN A 65 11.13 13.83 5.12
N GLY A 66 11.16 12.79 4.27
CA GLY A 66 12.40 12.26 3.68
C GLY A 66 13.18 11.33 4.62
N ASP A 67 12.67 11.04 5.81
CA ASP A 67 13.33 10.21 6.84
C ASP A 67 13.59 8.76 6.40
N LEU A 68 12.90 8.33 5.35
CA LEU A 68 12.94 6.97 4.81
C LEU A 68 13.55 6.93 3.42
N ASP A 69 14.08 8.05 2.93
CA ASP A 69 14.86 8.06 1.71
C ASP A 69 16.15 7.30 1.96
N ALA A 70 16.47 6.36 1.07
CA ALA A 70 17.72 5.63 1.16
C ALA A 70 18.86 6.64 1.05
N SER A 71 19.54 6.90 2.16
CA SER A 71 20.78 7.66 2.15
C SER A 71 21.79 6.88 1.31
N LEU A 72 22.30 7.52 0.26
CA LEU A 72 23.43 7.01 -0.53
C LEU A 72 24.71 7.02 0.31
#